data_AF-A0A812IQE6-F1
#
_entry.id   AF-A0A812IQE6-F1
#
_cell.length_a   1.000
_cell.length_b   1.000
_cell.length_c   1.000
_cell.angle_alpha   90.00
_cell.angle_beta   90.00
_cell.angle_gamma   90.00
#
_symmetry.space_group_name_H-M   'P 1'
#
loop_
_entity.id
_entity.type
_entity.pdbx_description
1 polymer ?
#
loop_
_entity_poly.entity_id
_entity_poly.type
_entity_poly.pdbx_seq_one_letter_code
_entity_poly.pdbx_strand_id
1 'polypeptide(L)'
;MKHARACVLLAACYGFQRAAAAGDDHHDHAHDHGDHGSFEWAGIFETPESNYLWTAQKVDGSYVNPSMKIVALPATTLTQQGLSDLEAQAKKAMELTCTQVQAGGTITPANNTCYDLQFQATAWQSLFNVDANAVSGIAFFTAHVPTEFESTAHYLKDSIGTDIEPLGELPVTAEEETPPIDAAPFAAAFLVNLTNFIGVLLMCGPMRRMTEKPVFSAILFAFAAGALLACAFFLLLFESTHLIGVGWKTEVDIV
;
A
#
# COMPACT_ATOMS: atom_id res chain seq x y z
N MET A 1 -3.65 -50.02 43.60
CA MET A 1 -4.94 -50.14 42.88
C MET A 1 -5.78 -48.95 43.33
N LYS A 2 -6.22 -47.96 42.54
CA LYS A 2 -6.53 -47.74 41.11
C LYS A 2 -6.19 -46.23 40.83
N HIS A 3 -5.43 -45.81 39.80
CA HIS A 3 -5.85 -45.46 38.42
C HIS A 3 -7.17 -44.64 38.38
N ALA A 4 -7.38 -43.51 37.69
CA ALA A 4 -6.71 -42.80 36.57
C ALA A 4 -7.26 -41.34 36.53
N ARG A 5 -6.43 -40.32 36.22
CA ARG A 5 -6.34 -39.51 34.98
C ARG A 5 -7.56 -38.68 34.53
N ALA A 6 -7.25 -37.41 34.26
CA ALA A 6 -8.03 -36.37 33.59
C ALA A 6 -8.43 -36.72 32.14
N CYS A 7 -9.53 -36.14 31.67
CA CYS A 7 -9.71 -35.68 30.28
C CYS A 7 -11.09 -35.00 30.15
N VAL A 8 -11.13 -33.66 30.09
CA VAL A 8 -12.26 -32.94 29.49
C VAL A 8 -11.70 -32.27 28.25
N LEU A 9 -11.76 -33.02 27.15
CA LEU A 9 -11.57 -32.54 25.79
C LEU A 9 -12.88 -31.88 25.35
N LEU A 10 -12.89 -30.57 25.19
CA LEU A 10 -13.95 -29.84 24.48
C LEU A 10 -13.39 -29.48 23.11
N ALA A 11 -13.57 -30.41 22.16
CA ALA A 11 -13.38 -30.16 20.75
C ALA A 11 -14.71 -29.65 20.18
N ALA A 12 -14.78 -28.35 19.88
CA ALA A 12 -15.88 -27.76 19.14
C ALA A 12 -15.49 -27.74 17.64
N CYS A 13 -15.84 -28.81 16.93
CA CYS A 13 -15.82 -28.82 15.46
C CYS A 13 -17.05 -28.06 14.96
N TYR A 14 -16.85 -26.86 14.40
CA TYR A 14 -17.87 -26.20 13.58
C TYR A 14 -17.75 -26.71 12.14
N GLY A 15 -18.65 -27.62 11.78
CA GLY A 15 -18.92 -27.98 10.38
C GLY A 15 -19.97 -27.03 9.81
N PHE A 16 -19.59 -26.21 8.84
CA PHE A 16 -20.49 -25.32 8.12
C PHE A 16 -20.88 -26.00 6.79
N GLN A 17 -22.08 -26.58 6.73
CA GLN A 17 -22.65 -27.17 5.52
C GLN A 17 -23.45 -26.10 4.76
N ARG A 18 -23.01 -25.78 3.52
CA ARG A 18 -23.71 -24.92 2.57
C ARG A 18 -25.03 -25.54 2.11
N ALA A 19 -26.11 -24.76 2.12
CA ALA A 19 -27.31 -24.98 1.32
C ALA A 19 -27.34 -23.91 0.23
N ALA A 20 -27.28 -24.32 -1.04
CA ALA A 20 -27.49 -23.46 -2.20
C ALA A 20 -28.94 -23.66 -2.68
N ALA A 21 -29.72 -22.58 -2.68
CA ALA A 21 -31.00 -22.49 -3.38
C ALA A 21 -30.84 -21.54 -4.55
N ALA A 22 -31.29 -21.98 -5.72
CA ALA A 22 -31.30 -21.23 -6.97
C ALA A 22 -32.34 -20.10 -6.94
N GLY A 23 -32.00 -18.98 -7.57
CA GLY A 23 -32.89 -17.85 -7.84
C GLY A 23 -32.27 -17.06 -8.99
N ASP A 24 -32.85 -17.27 -10.17
CA ASP A 24 -32.58 -16.61 -11.44
C ASP A 24 -33.41 -15.32 -11.47
N ASP A 25 -32.79 -14.16 -11.69
CA ASP A 25 -33.47 -12.95 -12.18
C ASP A 25 -32.44 -11.95 -12.74
N HIS A 26 -32.55 -11.75 -14.06
CA HIS A 26 -31.82 -10.81 -14.89
C HIS A 26 -32.07 -9.36 -14.49
N HIS A 27 -31.01 -8.60 -14.23
CA HIS A 27 -30.96 -7.17 -14.52
C HIS A 27 -29.59 -6.82 -15.09
N ASP A 28 -29.57 -6.61 -16.41
CA ASP A 28 -28.43 -6.10 -17.16
C ASP A 28 -28.11 -4.68 -16.73
N HIS A 29 -27.19 -4.54 -15.77
CA HIS A 29 -26.37 -3.36 -15.63
C HIS A 29 -25.02 -3.68 -16.24
N ALA A 30 -24.86 -3.27 -17.49
CA ALA A 30 -23.56 -3.22 -18.16
C ALA A 30 -22.64 -2.30 -17.35
N HIS A 31 -21.92 -2.88 -16.40
CA HIS A 31 -20.71 -2.29 -15.88
C HIS A 31 -19.69 -2.42 -17.01
N ASP A 32 -19.38 -1.29 -17.64
CA ASP A 32 -18.21 -1.12 -18.48
C ASP A 32 -17.00 -1.54 -17.65
N HIS A 33 -16.57 -2.79 -17.83
CA HIS A 33 -15.36 -3.30 -17.23
C HIS A 33 -14.23 -2.63 -17.98
N GLY A 34 -13.71 -1.55 -17.37
CA GLY A 34 -12.61 -0.75 -17.88
C GLY A 34 -11.57 -1.62 -18.55
N ASP A 35 -11.50 -1.47 -19.87
CA ASP A 35 -10.38 -1.90 -20.68
C ASP A 35 -9.09 -1.48 -19.95
N HIS A 36 -8.23 -2.46 -19.62
CA HIS A 36 -6.91 -2.29 -19.01
C HIS A 36 -5.97 -1.59 -20.01
N GLY A 37 -6.37 -0.37 -20.38
CA GLY A 37 -6.25 0.16 -21.71
C GLY A 37 -5.19 1.24 -21.78
N SER A 38 -4.15 0.98 -22.58
CA SER A 38 -3.14 1.92 -23.08
C SER A 38 -2.15 2.56 -22.08
N PHE A 39 -2.45 2.60 -20.78
CA PHE A 39 -1.55 3.07 -19.72
C PHE A 39 -1.72 2.21 -18.46
N GLU A 40 -0.66 2.09 -17.65
CA GLU A 40 -0.66 1.34 -16.40
C GLU A 40 -0.86 2.24 -15.17
N TRP A 41 -0.45 3.51 -15.27
CA TRP A 41 -0.58 4.49 -14.19
C TRP A 41 -0.96 5.87 -14.71
N ALA A 42 -1.68 6.64 -13.91
CA ALA A 42 -1.87 8.06 -14.12
C ALA A 42 -1.84 8.84 -12.80
N GLY A 43 -1.40 10.09 -12.85
CA GLY A 43 -1.37 11.00 -11.71
C GLY A 43 -1.62 12.44 -12.13
N ILE A 44 -2.37 13.19 -11.31
CA ILE A 44 -2.65 14.62 -11.54
C ILE A 44 -1.94 15.49 -10.52
N PHE A 45 -1.25 16.53 -10.99
CA PHE A 45 -0.35 17.35 -10.18
C PHE A 45 -0.71 18.83 -10.31
N GLU A 46 -0.60 19.56 -9.20
CA GLU A 46 -0.52 21.01 -9.23
C GLU A 46 0.90 21.43 -9.62
N THR A 47 1.03 22.35 -10.57
CA THR A 47 2.33 22.77 -11.10
C THR A 47 2.48 24.28 -11.04
N PRO A 48 2.65 24.88 -9.85
CA PRO A 48 2.80 26.34 -9.71
C PRO A 48 4.12 26.88 -10.28
N GLU A 49 5.12 26.03 -10.50
CA GLU A 49 6.41 26.40 -11.07
C GLU A 49 6.45 26.21 -12.59
N SER A 50 7.41 26.85 -13.23
CA SER A 50 7.61 26.77 -14.68
C SER A 50 8.21 25.45 -15.16
N ASN A 51 8.96 24.75 -14.31
CA ASN A 51 9.76 23.60 -14.72
C ASN A 51 9.78 22.53 -13.63
N TYR A 52 9.64 21.29 -14.04
CA TYR A 52 9.77 20.10 -13.20
C TYR A 52 10.74 19.11 -13.84
N LEU A 53 11.13 18.10 -13.08
CA LEU A 53 12.03 17.06 -13.52
C LEU A 53 11.37 15.69 -13.35
N TRP A 54 11.19 15.00 -14.47
CA TRP A 54 10.82 13.60 -14.48
C TRP A 54 12.08 12.73 -14.41
N THR A 55 12.15 11.85 -13.42
CA THR A 55 13.29 11.01 -13.11
C THR A 55 12.95 9.54 -13.36
N ALA A 56 13.88 8.82 -13.99
CA ALA A 56 13.87 7.36 -14.03
C ALA A 56 15.25 6.84 -13.63
N GLN A 57 15.32 5.88 -12.73
CA GLN A 57 16.53 5.26 -12.22
C GLN A 57 16.54 3.76 -12.52
N LYS A 58 17.75 3.20 -12.52
CA LYS A 58 17.92 1.75 -12.48
C LYS A 58 17.58 1.24 -11.10
N VAL A 59 16.78 0.18 -11.05
CA VAL A 59 16.54 -0.61 -9.85
C VAL A 59 17.39 -1.88 -9.97
N ASP A 60 18.15 -2.21 -8.92
CA ASP A 60 19.08 -3.36 -8.91
C ASP A 60 20.06 -3.42 -10.09
N GLY A 61 20.49 -2.25 -10.59
CA GLY A 61 21.51 -2.13 -11.63
C GLY A 61 21.01 -2.20 -13.07
N SER A 62 19.70 -2.29 -13.30
CA SER A 62 19.06 -2.22 -14.63
C SER A 62 17.77 -1.39 -14.64
N TYR A 63 17.39 -0.86 -15.80
CA TYR A 63 16.03 -0.34 -15.97
C TYR A 63 15.10 -1.52 -16.23
N VAL A 64 13.91 -1.50 -15.63
CA VAL A 64 12.88 -2.55 -15.82
C VAL A 64 12.52 -2.65 -17.31
N ASN A 65 12.36 -1.50 -17.97
CA ASN A 65 12.22 -1.37 -19.42
C ASN A 65 13.21 -0.33 -19.97
N PRO A 66 13.69 -0.43 -21.22
CA PRO A 66 14.65 0.53 -21.79
C PRO A 66 14.02 1.87 -22.18
N SER A 67 12.69 1.93 -22.29
CA SER A 67 11.94 3.16 -22.52
C SER A 67 10.54 3.07 -21.93
N MET A 68 9.85 4.21 -21.83
CA MET A 68 8.48 4.29 -21.32
C MET A 68 7.69 5.36 -22.08
N LYS A 69 6.48 5.01 -22.52
CA LYS A 69 5.55 6.00 -23.05
C LYS A 69 4.95 6.84 -21.94
N ILE A 70 4.84 8.15 -22.19
CA ILE A 70 4.18 9.11 -21.31
C ILE A 70 3.34 10.09 -22.12
N VAL A 71 2.15 10.38 -21.63
CA VAL A 71 1.27 11.45 -22.11
C VAL A 71 1.13 12.46 -20.97
N ALA A 72 1.39 13.73 -21.27
CA ALA A 72 1.22 14.84 -20.35
C ALA A 72 0.09 15.75 -20.88
N LEU A 73 -1.02 15.81 -20.17
CA LEU A 73 -2.18 16.63 -20.52
C LEU A 73 -2.27 17.86 -19.59
N PRO A 74 -2.55 19.05 -20.13
CA PRO A 74 -2.92 20.20 -19.31
C PRO A 74 -4.17 19.88 -18.46
N ALA A 75 -4.11 20.18 -17.17
CA ALA A 75 -5.23 19.98 -16.25
C ALA A 75 -5.64 21.29 -15.57
N THR A 76 -6.95 21.51 -15.45
CA THR A 76 -7.53 22.66 -14.75
C THR A 76 -8.33 22.25 -13.51
N THR A 77 -8.92 21.07 -13.53
CA THR A 77 -9.61 20.46 -12.37
C THR A 77 -8.67 19.49 -11.67
N LEU A 78 -7.94 19.95 -10.67
CA LEU A 78 -6.90 19.17 -9.97
C LEU A 78 -7.50 18.27 -8.87
N THR A 79 -8.26 17.26 -9.29
CA THR A 79 -8.92 16.29 -8.39
C THR A 79 -8.90 14.90 -9.02
N GLN A 80 -9.20 13.86 -8.24
CA GLN A 80 -9.38 12.49 -8.73
C GLN A 80 -10.36 12.42 -9.91
N GLN A 81 -11.51 13.09 -9.81
CA GLN A 81 -12.50 13.13 -10.89
C GLN A 81 -11.94 13.83 -12.14
N GLY A 82 -11.21 14.93 -11.97
CA GLY A 82 -10.58 15.62 -13.08
C GLY A 82 -9.52 14.79 -13.81
N LEU A 83 -8.82 13.90 -13.09
CA LEU A 83 -7.93 12.91 -13.69
C LEU A 83 -8.71 11.88 -14.50
N SER A 84 -9.78 11.32 -13.94
CA SER A 84 -10.67 10.37 -14.65
C SER A 84 -11.31 10.98 -15.90
N ASP A 85 -11.69 12.26 -15.87
CA ASP A 85 -12.27 12.95 -17.03
C ASP A 85 -11.27 13.06 -18.20
N LEU A 86 -9.96 13.04 -17.93
CA LEU A 86 -8.89 13.10 -18.93
C LEU A 86 -8.51 11.72 -19.51
N GLU A 87 -8.99 10.63 -18.92
CA GLU A 87 -8.60 9.26 -19.27
C GLU A 87 -8.85 8.94 -20.75
N ALA A 88 -10.05 9.22 -21.26
CA ALA A 88 -10.40 8.92 -22.65
C ALA A 88 -9.53 9.68 -23.66
N GLN A 89 -9.07 10.87 -23.30
CA GLN A 89 -8.15 11.66 -24.12
C GLN A 89 -6.74 11.08 -24.06
N ALA A 90 -6.27 10.71 -22.87
CA ALA A 90 -4.97 10.09 -22.68
C ALA A 90 -4.86 8.74 -23.42
N LYS A 91 -5.91 7.91 -23.36
CA LYS A 91 -5.97 6.63 -24.08
C LYS A 91 -5.75 6.80 -25.58
N LYS A 92 -6.46 7.76 -26.19
CA LYS A 92 -6.27 8.12 -27.61
C LYS A 92 -4.86 8.63 -27.89
N ALA A 93 -4.26 9.39 -26.99
CA ALA A 93 -2.90 9.90 -27.16
C ALA A 93 -1.85 8.78 -27.07
N MET A 94 -2.03 7.78 -26.20
CA MET A 94 -1.13 6.63 -26.04
C MET A 94 -1.03 5.73 -27.27
N GLU A 95 -2.09 5.69 -28.08
CA GLU A 95 -2.16 4.97 -29.36
C GLU A 95 -1.44 5.68 -30.51
N LEU A 96 -1.06 6.95 -30.34
CA LEU A 96 -0.33 7.70 -31.35
C LEU A 96 1.10 7.19 -31.51
N THR A 97 1.73 7.60 -32.61
CA THR A 97 3.19 7.53 -32.76
C THR A 97 3.82 8.53 -31.79
N CYS A 98 4.42 8.01 -30.72
CA CYS A 98 5.06 8.82 -29.69
C CYS A 98 6.39 9.42 -30.17
N THR A 99 6.63 10.68 -29.81
CA THR A 99 7.89 11.36 -30.08
C THR A 99 8.97 10.81 -29.16
N GLN A 100 10.08 10.36 -29.74
CA GLN A 100 11.23 9.86 -29.00
C GLN A 100 11.94 11.00 -28.27
N VAL A 101 12.04 10.92 -26.95
CA VAL A 101 12.73 11.92 -26.12
C VAL A 101 13.93 11.24 -25.46
N GLN A 102 15.12 11.75 -25.72
CA GLN A 102 16.34 11.27 -25.06
C GLN A 102 16.47 11.90 -23.67
N ALA A 103 17.24 11.27 -22.78
CA ALA A 103 17.60 11.87 -21.50
C ALA A 103 18.18 13.30 -21.69
N GLY A 104 17.70 14.24 -20.88
CA GLY A 104 17.94 15.68 -20.99
C GLY A 104 16.93 16.43 -21.87
N GLY A 105 16.06 15.72 -22.59
CA GLY A 105 14.98 16.31 -23.40
C GLY A 105 13.84 16.89 -22.57
N THR A 106 12.80 17.37 -23.25
CA THR A 106 11.66 18.08 -22.64
C THR A 106 10.32 17.44 -22.99
N ILE A 107 9.47 17.30 -21.99
CA ILE A 107 8.07 16.92 -22.05
C ILE A 107 7.25 18.22 -21.94
N THR A 108 6.41 18.50 -22.92
CA THR A 108 5.53 19.67 -22.91
C THR A 108 4.07 19.21 -22.85
N PRO A 109 3.30 19.59 -21.82
CA PRO A 109 1.90 19.23 -21.70
C PRO A 109 1.10 19.76 -22.88
N ALA A 110 0.47 18.85 -23.63
CA ALA A 110 -0.32 19.21 -24.80
C ALA A 110 -1.33 18.12 -25.14
N ASN A 111 -2.45 18.52 -25.72
CA ASN A 111 -3.43 17.58 -26.25
C ASN A 111 -2.85 16.80 -27.44
N ASN A 112 -3.30 15.55 -27.64
CA ASN A 112 -2.89 14.68 -28.75
C ASN A 112 -1.36 14.53 -28.91
N THR A 113 -0.63 14.53 -27.80
CA THR A 113 0.82 14.36 -27.78
C THR A 113 1.16 13.14 -26.93
N CYS A 114 2.08 12.31 -27.44
CA CYS A 114 2.69 11.20 -26.70
C CYS A 114 4.20 11.29 -26.85
N TYR A 115 4.91 10.99 -25.77
CA TYR A 115 6.36 10.88 -25.73
C TYR A 115 6.77 9.45 -25.40
N ASP A 116 7.87 9.00 -25.99
CA ASP A 116 8.54 7.75 -25.60
C ASP A 116 9.90 8.13 -25.02
N LEU A 117 10.02 7.99 -23.70
CA LEU A 117 11.19 8.37 -22.93
C LEU A 117 12.26 7.31 -23.07
N GLN A 118 13.33 7.64 -23.78
CA GLN A 118 14.45 6.73 -24.02
C GLN A 118 15.45 6.84 -22.87
N PHE A 119 15.53 5.77 -22.06
CA PHE A 119 16.42 5.75 -20.91
C PHE A 119 17.86 5.47 -21.33
N GLN A 120 18.78 6.18 -20.68
CA GLN A 120 20.19 6.06 -20.98
C GLN A 120 20.78 4.83 -20.27
N ALA A 121 20.93 3.73 -21.00
CA ALA A 121 21.44 2.46 -20.47
C ALA A 121 22.83 2.55 -19.80
N THR A 122 23.66 3.53 -20.17
CA THR A 122 24.99 3.76 -19.58
C THR A 122 24.96 4.62 -18.33
N ALA A 123 23.85 5.28 -18.03
CA ALA A 123 23.66 6.09 -16.83
C ALA A 123 22.81 5.33 -15.81
N TRP A 124 23.07 5.59 -14.53
CA TRP A 124 22.28 5.04 -13.42
C TRP A 124 20.92 5.75 -13.27
N GLN A 125 20.79 6.95 -13.85
CA GLN A 125 19.59 7.78 -13.87
C GLN A 125 19.43 8.45 -15.25
N SER A 126 18.19 8.60 -15.68
CA SER A 126 17.76 9.39 -16.84
C SER A 126 16.84 10.50 -16.34
N LEU A 127 17.05 11.70 -16.84
CA LEU A 127 16.33 12.90 -16.45
C LEU A 127 15.61 13.49 -17.65
N PHE A 128 14.38 13.95 -17.47
CA PHE A 128 13.59 14.61 -18.52
C PHE A 128 12.97 15.87 -17.94
N ASN A 129 13.15 17.00 -18.62
CA ASN A 129 12.55 18.26 -18.21
C ASN A 129 11.04 18.21 -18.50
N VAL A 130 10.24 18.81 -17.64
CA VAL A 130 8.81 19.03 -17.85
C VAL A 130 8.58 20.53 -17.91
N ASP A 131 8.11 21.02 -19.06
CA ASP A 131 7.80 22.44 -19.26
C ASP A 131 6.36 22.73 -18.81
N ALA A 132 6.21 23.32 -17.62
CA ALA A 132 4.92 23.65 -17.02
C ALA A 132 4.53 25.12 -17.20
N ASN A 133 5.29 25.93 -17.97
CA ASN A 133 5.10 27.38 -18.08
C ASN A 133 3.68 27.81 -18.52
N ALA A 134 2.97 26.97 -19.25
CA ALA A 134 1.68 27.30 -19.86
C ALA A 134 0.47 26.68 -19.14
N VAL A 135 0.67 25.98 -18.01
CA VAL A 135 -0.38 25.18 -17.36
C VAL A 135 -0.33 25.30 -15.84
N SER A 136 -1.50 25.32 -15.20
CA SER A 136 -1.62 25.32 -13.73
C SER A 136 -1.48 23.94 -13.09
N GLY A 137 -1.67 22.89 -13.89
CA GLY A 137 -1.47 21.52 -13.47
C GLY A 137 -1.35 20.59 -14.67
N ILE A 138 -0.83 19.39 -14.40
CA ILE A 138 -0.53 18.39 -15.42
C ILE A 138 -1.10 17.06 -14.94
N ALA A 139 -1.79 16.36 -15.84
CA ALA A 139 -2.11 14.94 -15.67
C ALA A 139 -1.14 14.12 -16.52
N PHE A 140 -0.36 13.26 -15.86
CA PHE A 140 0.51 12.29 -16.52
C PHE A 140 -0.19 10.95 -16.62
N PHE A 141 -0.03 10.29 -17.75
CA PHE A 141 -0.44 8.91 -17.98
C PHE A 141 0.79 8.18 -18.52
N THR A 142 1.12 7.02 -17.97
CA THR A 142 2.37 6.30 -18.29
C THR A 142 2.10 4.83 -18.61
N ALA A 143 2.88 4.28 -19.54
CA ALA A 143 2.79 2.87 -19.91
C ALA A 143 3.27 1.92 -18.81
N HIS A 144 4.00 2.42 -17.81
CA HIS A 144 4.48 1.68 -16.65
C HIS A 144 4.26 2.50 -15.38
N VAL A 145 4.28 1.84 -14.21
CA VAL A 145 4.15 2.55 -12.93
C VAL A 145 5.46 3.28 -12.63
N PRO A 146 5.46 4.62 -12.41
CA PRO A 146 6.70 5.38 -12.25
C PRO A 146 7.63 4.89 -11.14
N THR A 147 7.07 4.34 -10.06
CA THR A 147 7.82 3.79 -8.91
C THR A 147 8.67 2.57 -9.25
N GLU A 148 8.39 1.88 -10.37
CA GLU A 148 9.25 0.80 -10.89
C GLU A 148 10.61 1.32 -11.36
N PHE A 149 10.74 2.63 -11.53
CA PHE A 149 11.96 3.33 -11.93
C PHE A 149 12.54 4.17 -10.79
N GLU A 150 12.21 3.89 -9.53
CA GLU A 150 12.74 4.61 -8.37
C GLU A 150 13.72 3.74 -7.59
N SER A 151 14.92 4.28 -7.33
CA SER A 151 15.88 3.64 -6.42
C SER A 151 16.21 4.52 -5.22
N THR A 152 16.43 5.80 -5.44
CA THR A 152 16.87 6.80 -4.44
C THR A 152 16.25 8.17 -4.64
N ALA A 153 15.50 8.38 -5.72
CA ALA A 153 14.89 9.65 -6.07
C ALA A 153 13.48 9.42 -6.59
N HIS A 154 12.55 10.27 -6.15
CA HIS A 154 11.18 10.26 -6.64
C HIS A 154 11.08 10.61 -8.14
N TYR A 155 10.06 10.09 -8.81
CA TYR A 155 9.86 10.23 -10.25
C TYR A 155 9.54 11.66 -10.67
N LEU A 156 8.92 12.50 -9.83
CA LEU A 156 8.64 13.90 -10.15
C LEU A 156 9.22 14.84 -9.09
N LYS A 157 10.02 15.80 -9.54
CA LYS A 157 10.64 16.81 -8.67
C LYS A 157 10.43 18.22 -9.16
N ASP A 158 10.39 19.19 -8.24
CA ASP A 158 10.43 20.62 -8.57
C ASP A 158 11.83 21.10 -8.99
N SER A 159 11.97 22.39 -9.25
CA SER A 159 13.22 23.01 -9.70
C SER A 159 14.35 23.02 -8.66
N ILE A 160 14.04 22.77 -7.38
CA ILE A 160 15.00 22.70 -6.27
C ILE A 160 15.25 21.27 -5.77
N GLY A 161 14.57 20.28 -6.35
CA GLY A 161 14.73 18.85 -6.09
C GLY A 161 13.77 18.25 -5.07
N THR A 162 12.76 19.00 -4.62
CA THR A 162 11.68 18.51 -3.74
C THR A 162 10.80 17.52 -4.48
N ASP A 163 10.40 16.45 -3.80
CA ASP A 163 9.46 15.46 -4.31
C ASP A 163 8.05 16.05 -4.40
N ILE A 164 7.36 15.79 -5.51
CA ILE A 164 6.00 16.28 -5.76
C ILE A 164 5.09 15.07 -5.99
N GLU A 165 4.14 14.88 -5.09
CA GLU A 165 3.16 13.79 -5.12
C GLU A 165 1.87 14.16 -5.89
N PRO A 166 1.15 13.18 -6.45
CA PRO A 166 -0.09 13.42 -7.17
C PRO A 166 -1.23 13.75 -6.20
N LEU A 167 -2.13 14.63 -6.64
CA LEU A 167 -3.40 14.94 -5.95
C LEU A 167 -4.50 13.89 -6.18
N GLY A 168 -4.26 12.97 -7.11
CA GLY A 168 -5.12 11.84 -7.44
C GLY A 168 -4.39 10.90 -8.40
N GLU A 169 -4.70 9.62 -8.33
CA GLU A 169 -4.01 8.55 -9.06
C GLU A 169 -4.97 7.54 -9.70
N LEU A 170 -4.55 6.93 -10.82
CA LEU A 170 -5.24 5.81 -11.46
C LEU A 170 -4.26 4.65 -11.71
N PRO A 171 -4.70 3.38 -11.61
CA PRO A 171 -5.99 2.96 -11.05
C PRO A 171 -6.10 3.46 -9.62
N VAL A 172 -7.30 3.89 -9.21
CA VAL A 172 -7.53 4.21 -7.80
C VAL A 172 -7.17 2.93 -7.08
N THR A 173 -6.11 2.96 -6.26
CA THR A 173 -5.87 1.88 -5.31
C THR A 173 -7.20 1.78 -4.58
N ALA A 174 -7.95 0.70 -4.85
CA ALA A 174 -9.26 0.53 -4.25
C ALA A 174 -9.03 0.82 -2.78
N GLU A 175 -9.69 1.85 -2.24
CA GLU A 175 -9.74 2.04 -0.79
C GLU A 175 -9.95 0.64 -0.28
N GLU A 176 -8.97 0.11 0.45
CA GLU A 176 -9.07 -1.22 1.00
C GLU A 176 -10.37 -1.16 1.77
N GLU A 177 -11.44 -1.73 1.21
CA GLU A 177 -12.78 -1.66 1.79
C GLU A 177 -12.55 -2.23 3.17
N THR A 178 -12.52 -1.36 4.19
CA THR A 178 -11.83 -1.66 5.44
C THR A 178 -12.31 -3.04 5.84
N PRO A 179 -11.44 -4.06 5.86
CA PRO A 179 -11.90 -5.43 5.98
C PRO A 179 -12.79 -5.46 7.21
N PRO A 180 -13.99 -6.08 7.12
CA PRO A 180 -15.01 -6.00 8.15
C PRO A 180 -14.31 -6.20 9.50
N ILE A 181 -14.40 -5.18 10.36
CA ILE A 181 -13.57 -5.01 11.58
C ILE A 181 -13.15 -6.38 12.09
N ASP A 182 -11.87 -6.72 11.95
CA ASP A 182 -11.40 -8.00 12.48
C ASP A 182 -11.72 -7.99 13.98
N ALA A 183 -12.67 -8.83 14.38
CA ALA A 183 -13.14 -8.87 15.75
C ALA A 183 -12.11 -9.55 16.66
N ALA A 184 -11.07 -10.21 16.10
CA ALA A 184 -10.10 -10.97 16.86
C ALA A 184 -9.28 -10.12 17.85
N PRO A 185 -8.73 -8.94 17.50
CA PRO A 185 -8.05 -8.06 18.45
C PRO A 185 -8.97 -7.56 19.57
N PHE A 186 -10.23 -7.24 19.25
CA PHE A 186 -11.21 -6.80 20.24
C PHE A 186 -11.57 -7.93 21.22
N ALA A 187 -11.76 -9.15 20.72
CA ALA A 187 -12.01 -10.33 21.55
C ALA A 187 -10.79 -10.68 22.43
N ALA A 188 -9.57 -10.58 21.87
CA ALA A 188 -8.34 -10.79 22.61
C ALA A 188 -8.17 -9.75 23.73
N ALA A 189 -8.39 -8.47 23.44
CA ALA A 189 -8.33 -7.39 24.43
C ALA A 189 -9.35 -7.60 25.57
N PHE A 190 -10.57 -8.03 25.25
CA PHE A 190 -11.58 -8.37 26.26
C PHE A 190 -11.15 -9.53 27.16
N LEU A 191 -10.60 -10.60 26.58
CA LEU A 191 -10.10 -11.76 27.34
C LEU A 191 -8.93 -11.40 28.26
N VAL A 192 -8.01 -10.55 27.79
CA VAL A 192 -6.89 -10.05 28.61
C VAL A 192 -7.41 -9.23 29.78
N ASN A 193 -8.34 -8.30 29.52
CA ASN A 193 -8.96 -7.48 30.57
C ASN A 193 -9.73 -8.31 31.59
N LEU A 194 -10.47 -9.33 31.15
CA LEU A 194 -11.16 -10.26 32.03
C LEU A 194 -10.17 -11.04 32.91
N THR A 195 -9.06 -11.50 32.35
CA THR A 195 -8.00 -12.22 33.09
C THR A 195 -7.37 -11.32 34.15
N ASN A 196 -7.07 -10.05 33.82
CA ASN A 196 -6.58 -9.07 34.78
C ASN A 196 -7.59 -8.82 35.90
N PHE A 197 -8.86 -8.64 35.55
CA PHE A 197 -9.92 -8.40 36.52
C PHE A 197 -10.10 -9.57 37.49
N ILE A 198 -10.08 -10.81 37.00
CA ILE A 198 -10.10 -12.02 37.83
C ILE A 198 -8.89 -12.04 38.77
N GLY A 199 -7.70 -11.70 38.28
CA GLY A 199 -6.48 -11.58 39.10
C GLY A 199 -6.66 -10.61 40.26
N VAL A 200 -7.20 -9.41 39.99
CA VAL A 200 -7.47 -8.38 41.01
C VAL A 200 -8.49 -8.87 42.04
N LEU A 201 -9.59 -9.51 41.61
CA LEU A 201 -10.59 -10.06 42.53
C LEU A 201 -10.00 -11.12 43.46
N LEU A 202 -9.14 -12.01 42.92
CA LEU A 202 -8.48 -13.04 43.70
C LEU A 202 -7.46 -12.46 44.70
N MET A 203 -6.77 -11.38 44.35
CA MET A 203 -5.85 -10.65 45.22
C MET A 203 -6.57 -9.92 46.36
N CYS A 204 -7.73 -9.33 46.11
CA CYS A 204 -8.56 -8.68 47.14
C CYS A 204 -9.31 -9.68 48.02
N GLY A 205 -9.59 -10.88 47.51
CA GLY A 205 -10.37 -11.92 48.18
C GLY A 205 -9.51 -13.03 48.81
N PRO A 206 -9.72 -14.31 48.45
CA PRO A 206 -9.23 -15.46 49.21
C PRO A 206 -7.71 -15.62 49.19
N MET A 207 -7.01 -15.08 48.18
CA MET A 207 -5.55 -15.23 48.05
C MET A 207 -4.73 -14.09 48.67
N ARG A 208 -5.38 -13.10 49.30
CA ARG A 208 -4.72 -11.93 49.89
C ARG A 208 -3.58 -12.28 50.86
N ARG A 209 -3.79 -13.30 51.71
CA ARG A 209 -2.77 -13.73 52.69
C ARG A 209 -1.59 -14.48 52.07
N MET A 210 -1.77 -14.98 50.85
CA MET A 210 -0.76 -15.75 50.14
C MET A 210 0.12 -14.82 49.28
N THR A 211 -0.46 -13.74 48.74
CA THR A 211 0.26 -12.69 48.02
C THR A 211 1.19 -11.86 48.90
N GLU A 212 0.91 -11.76 50.19
CA GLU A 212 1.80 -11.13 51.18
C GLU A 212 3.10 -11.92 51.43
N LYS A 213 3.20 -13.18 50.96
CA LYS A 213 4.44 -13.97 51.08
C LYS A 213 5.39 -13.64 49.93
N PRO A 214 6.64 -13.22 50.23
CA PRO A 214 7.59 -12.77 49.20
C PRO A 214 7.95 -13.86 48.20
N VAL A 215 8.02 -15.13 48.63
CA VAL A 215 8.31 -16.28 47.77
C VAL A 215 7.23 -16.48 46.72
N PHE A 216 5.95 -16.29 47.09
CA PHE A 216 4.83 -16.48 46.16
C PHE A 216 4.78 -15.37 45.11
N SER A 217 5.01 -14.13 45.52
CA SER A 217 5.11 -12.99 44.60
C SER A 217 6.28 -13.13 43.61
N ALA A 218 7.45 -13.58 44.08
CA ALA A 218 8.60 -13.81 43.23
C ALA A 218 8.33 -14.86 42.13
N ILE A 219 7.66 -15.97 42.46
CA ILE A 219 7.31 -17.01 41.50
C ILE A 219 6.30 -16.50 40.45
N LEU A 220 5.29 -15.74 40.88
CA LEU A 220 4.30 -15.16 39.97
C LEU A 220 4.93 -14.18 38.97
N PHE A 221 5.79 -13.27 39.44
CA PHE A 221 6.47 -12.32 38.55
C PHE A 221 7.46 -13.01 37.61
N ALA A 222 8.17 -14.04 38.08
CA ALA A 222 9.07 -14.83 37.23
C ALA A 222 8.31 -15.56 36.11
N PHE A 223 7.15 -16.14 36.43
CA PHE A 223 6.29 -16.77 35.42
C PHE A 223 5.78 -15.75 34.39
N ALA A 224 5.27 -14.60 34.84
CA ALA A 224 4.77 -13.55 33.96
C ALA A 224 5.87 -13.00 33.04
N ALA A 225 7.06 -12.72 33.58
CA ALA A 225 8.21 -12.27 32.81
C ALA A 225 8.65 -13.30 31.77
N GLY A 226 8.67 -14.59 32.14
CA GLY A 226 8.97 -15.68 31.21
C GLY A 226 7.97 -15.78 30.05
N ALA A 227 6.67 -15.63 30.33
CA ALA A 227 5.63 -15.64 29.31
C ALA A 227 5.75 -14.46 28.33
N LEU A 228 6.03 -13.25 28.84
CA LEU A 228 6.25 -12.05 28.01
C LEU A 228 7.49 -12.21 27.12
N LEU A 229 8.59 -12.73 27.68
CA LEU A 229 9.82 -12.96 26.94
C LEU A 229 9.61 -14.03 25.84
N ALA A 230 8.91 -15.12 26.14
CA ALA A 230 8.59 -16.14 25.14
C ALA A 230 7.71 -15.57 24.02
N CYS A 231 6.69 -14.77 24.35
CA CYS A 231 5.85 -14.09 23.35
C CYS A 231 6.69 -13.18 22.43
N ALA A 232 7.57 -12.37 23.01
CA ALA A 232 8.43 -11.47 22.25
C ALA A 232 9.35 -12.22 21.27
N PHE A 233 10.04 -13.27 21.71
CA PHE A 233 11.01 -13.97 20.88
C PHE A 233 10.39 -14.96 19.89
N PHE A 234 9.30 -15.65 20.25
CA PHE A 234 8.75 -16.71 19.40
C PHE A 234 7.56 -16.28 18.55
N LEU A 235 6.79 -15.28 18.99
CA LEU A 235 5.62 -14.81 18.25
C LEU A 235 5.94 -13.50 17.52
N LEU A 236 6.39 -12.47 18.25
CA LEU A 236 6.57 -11.14 17.65
C LEU A 236 7.81 -11.05 16.76
N LEU A 237 8.97 -11.52 17.22
CA LEU A 237 10.23 -11.35 16.51
C LEU A 237 10.23 -12.06 15.15
N PHE A 238 9.80 -13.32 15.07
CA PHE A 238 9.81 -14.08 13.82
C PHE A 238 8.84 -13.50 12.77
N GLU A 239 7.61 -13.19 13.17
CA GLU A 239 6.64 -12.52 12.29
C GLU A 239 7.18 -11.16 11.82
N SER A 240 7.77 -10.36 12.71
CA SER A 240 8.38 -9.08 12.35
C SER A 240 9.53 -9.24 11.34
N THR A 241 10.42 -10.23 11.55
CA THR A 241 11.53 -10.47 10.62
C THR A 241 11.06 -10.98 9.25
N HIS A 242 9.97 -11.77 9.21
CA HIS A 242 9.35 -12.16 7.95
C HIS A 242 8.72 -10.97 7.23
N LEU A 243 8.01 -10.10 7.95
CA LEU A 243 7.41 -8.89 7.39
C LEU A 243 8.48 -7.92 6.84
N ILE A 244 9.63 -7.80 7.50
CA ILE A 244 10.76 -7.01 7.00
C ILE A 244 11.38 -7.65 5.75
N GLY A 245 11.47 -8.99 5.71
CA GLY A 245 12.13 -9.73 4.62
C GLY A 245 11.34 -9.81 3.31
N VAL A 246 10.01 -9.67 3.34
CA VAL A 246 9.19 -9.70 2.12
C VAL A 246 9.20 -8.39 1.33
N GLY A 247 9.72 -7.30 1.91
CA GLY A 247 9.69 -5.97 1.32
C GLY A 247 8.27 -5.42 1.22
N TRP A 248 8.10 -4.13 1.46
CA TRP A 248 6.83 -3.47 1.22
C TRP A 248 6.73 -3.17 -0.28
N LYS A 249 5.58 -3.51 -0.90
CA LYS A 249 5.35 -3.20 -2.32
C LYS A 249 5.04 -1.72 -2.55
N THR A 250 4.71 -0.99 -1.48
CA THR A 250 4.41 0.44 -1.45
C THR A 250 4.90 1.01 -0.11
N GLU A 251 5.33 2.27 -0.10
CA GLU A 251 5.67 2.97 1.14
C GLU A 251 4.39 3.22 1.95
N VAL A 252 4.41 2.92 3.23
CA VAL A 252 3.35 3.27 4.18
C VAL A 252 3.90 4.37 5.07
N ASP A 253 3.35 5.57 4.92
CA ASP A 253 3.70 6.70 5.77
C ASP A 253 3.52 6.32 7.24
N ILE A 254 4.63 6.35 7.96
CA ILE A 254 4.63 6.21 9.42
C ILE A 254 4.18 7.57 9.96
N VAL A 255 2.88 7.67 10.29
CA VAL A 255 2.32 8.82 11.03
C VAL A 255 3.02 8.98 12.39
#